data_AF-A0A959LLV8-F1
#
_entry.id   AF-A0A959LLV8-F1
#
_cell.length_a   1.000
_cell.length_b   1.000
_cell.length_c   1.000
_cell.angle_alpha   90.00
_cell.angle_beta   90.00
_cell.angle_gamma   90.00
#
_symmetry.space_group_name_H-M   'P 1'
#
loop_
_entity.id
_entity.type
_entity.pdbx_description
1 polymer ?
#
loop_
_entity_poly.entity_id
_entity_poly.type
_entity_poly.pdbx_seq_one_letter_code
_entity_poly.pdbx_strand_id
1 'polypeptide(L)'
;MLPETDHELFYRIALTFVKDVGTITACKLIEHYGSAEAVFKAPLKELKTLTGLGETRTKGFKESAVLTRAEEELTYIEKNNITVVCRYDDDYPPRLKSCVDAPLLMYYTGNAELNPEKVVAVIGTRKYTDYGQRACENLLEDLKDSGILIMSGLAHGIDTIAHKAALKNNLPTIGVLAHGLD
;
A
#
# COMPACT_ATOMS: atom_id res chain seq x y z
N MET A 1 -17.77 3.88 -20.35
CA MET A 1 -16.90 2.71 -20.61
C MET A 1 -15.55 3.13 -20.09
N LEU A 2 -15.08 2.55 -18.99
CA LEU A 2 -13.83 2.95 -18.36
C LEU A 2 -12.65 2.50 -19.27
N PRO A 3 -11.52 3.21 -19.29
CA PRO A 3 -10.27 2.76 -19.92
C PRO A 3 -9.91 1.31 -19.53
N GLU A 4 -9.20 0.55 -20.39
CA GLU A 4 -8.77 -0.83 -20.08
C GLU A 4 -7.94 -0.93 -18.79
N THR A 5 -7.16 0.11 -18.49
CA THR A 5 -6.39 0.25 -17.24
C THR A 5 -7.28 0.44 -16.02
N ASP A 6 -8.37 1.17 -16.17
CA ASP A 6 -9.29 1.52 -15.07
C ASP A 6 -10.21 0.33 -14.75
N HIS A 7 -10.55 -0.47 -15.76
CA HIS A 7 -11.25 -1.75 -15.58
C HIS A 7 -10.42 -2.76 -14.80
N GLU A 8 -9.13 -2.89 -15.11
CA GLU A 8 -8.27 -3.82 -14.38
C GLU A 8 -7.99 -3.32 -12.94
N LEU A 9 -7.79 -2.01 -12.75
CA LEU A 9 -7.67 -1.41 -11.41
C LEU A 9 -8.92 -1.66 -10.56
N PHE A 10 -10.10 -1.48 -11.13
CA PHE A 10 -11.38 -1.80 -10.48
C PHE A 10 -11.40 -3.23 -9.93
N TYR A 11 -11.06 -4.22 -10.75
CA TYR A 11 -11.07 -5.62 -10.32
C TYR A 11 -9.94 -5.93 -9.32
N ARG A 12 -8.77 -5.28 -9.45
CA ARG A 12 -7.69 -5.40 -8.45
C ARG A 12 -8.15 -4.88 -7.09
N ILE A 13 -8.83 -3.73 -7.05
CA ILE A 13 -9.43 -3.19 -5.82
C ILE A 13 -10.49 -4.17 -5.28
N ALA A 14 -11.40 -4.63 -6.15
CA ALA A 14 -12.44 -5.58 -5.77
C ALA A 14 -11.87 -6.86 -5.14
N LEU A 15 -10.76 -7.41 -5.65
CA LEU A 15 -10.11 -8.59 -5.06
C LEU A 15 -9.72 -8.37 -3.59
N THR A 16 -9.33 -7.14 -3.21
CA THR A 16 -8.94 -6.82 -1.82
C THR A 16 -10.13 -6.81 -0.85
N PHE A 17 -11.37 -6.66 -1.35
CA PHE A 17 -12.59 -6.72 -0.55
C PHE A 17 -13.21 -8.12 -0.45
N VAL A 18 -12.72 -9.10 -1.21
CA VAL A 18 -13.21 -10.47 -1.10
C VAL A 18 -12.77 -11.06 0.23
N LYS A 19 -13.75 -11.46 1.05
CA LYS A 19 -13.50 -12.02 2.38
C LYS A 19 -12.59 -13.25 2.31
N ASP A 20 -11.64 -13.33 3.24
CA ASP A 20 -10.64 -14.39 3.36
C ASP A 20 -9.67 -14.52 2.17
N VAL A 21 -9.64 -13.52 1.26
CA VAL A 21 -8.64 -13.40 0.19
C VAL A 21 -7.61 -12.36 0.61
N GLY A 22 -6.51 -12.84 1.20
CA GLY A 22 -5.35 -12.01 1.50
C GLY A 22 -4.46 -11.78 0.27
N THR A 23 -3.44 -10.94 0.43
CA THR A 23 -2.58 -10.51 -0.68
C THR A 23 -1.89 -11.66 -1.40
N ILE A 24 -1.43 -12.67 -0.65
CA ILE A 24 -0.77 -13.86 -1.20
C ILE A 24 -1.73 -14.64 -2.11
N THR A 25 -2.98 -14.82 -1.68
CA THR A 25 -4.01 -15.53 -2.46
C THR A 25 -4.39 -14.71 -3.69
N ALA A 26 -4.57 -13.40 -3.54
CA ALA A 26 -4.89 -12.52 -4.66
C ALA A 26 -3.79 -12.54 -5.74
N CYS A 27 -2.51 -12.47 -5.35
CA CYS A 27 -1.39 -12.57 -6.28
C CYS A 27 -1.37 -13.91 -7.02
N LYS A 28 -1.54 -15.04 -6.30
CA LYS A 28 -1.60 -16.37 -6.92
C LYS A 28 -2.74 -16.49 -7.94
N LEU A 29 -3.89 -15.90 -7.65
CA LEU A 29 -5.03 -15.90 -8.56
C LEU A 29 -4.73 -15.08 -9.82
N ILE A 30 -4.17 -13.87 -9.67
CA ILE A 30 -3.79 -13.04 -10.82
C ILE A 30 -2.70 -13.72 -11.65
N GLU A 31 -1.69 -14.34 -11.03
CA GLU A 31 -0.64 -15.09 -11.73
C GLU A 31 -1.19 -16.30 -12.49
N HIS A 32 -2.22 -16.97 -11.96
CA HIS A 32 -2.84 -18.11 -12.61
C HIS A 32 -3.75 -17.71 -13.79
N TYR A 33 -4.58 -16.67 -13.60
CA TYR A 33 -5.60 -16.26 -14.60
C TYR A 33 -5.13 -15.12 -15.52
N GLY A 34 -3.98 -14.50 -15.24
CA GLY A 34 -3.36 -13.42 -16.00
C GLY A 34 -3.85 -12.00 -15.66
N SER A 35 -5.05 -11.84 -15.09
CA SER A 35 -5.63 -10.53 -14.72
C SER A 35 -6.62 -10.66 -13.58
N ALA A 36 -6.88 -9.57 -12.84
CA ALA A 36 -7.89 -9.54 -11.80
C ALA A 36 -9.31 -9.71 -12.39
N GLU A 37 -9.57 -9.13 -13.56
CA GLU A 37 -10.84 -9.34 -14.27
C GLU A 37 -11.11 -10.82 -14.56
N ALA A 38 -10.10 -11.56 -15.05
CA ALA A 38 -10.23 -12.97 -15.35
C ALA A 38 -10.55 -13.81 -14.10
N VAL A 39 -10.00 -13.43 -12.93
CA VAL A 39 -10.35 -14.07 -11.64
C VAL A 39 -11.84 -13.93 -11.35
N PHE A 40 -12.40 -12.73 -11.53
CA PHE A 40 -13.83 -12.48 -11.33
C PHE A 40 -14.71 -13.16 -12.37
N LYS A 41 -14.21 -13.47 -13.57
CA LYS A 41 -14.94 -14.22 -14.60
C LYS A 41 -14.82 -15.74 -14.43
N ALA A 42 -13.84 -16.23 -13.70
CA ALA A 42 -13.57 -17.66 -13.52
C ALA A 42 -14.75 -18.43 -12.87
N PRO A 43 -14.86 -19.75 -13.14
CA PRO A 43 -15.83 -20.61 -12.47
C PRO A 43 -15.53 -20.78 -10.98
N LEU A 44 -16.56 -20.77 -10.13
CA LEU A 44 -16.43 -20.94 -8.68
C LEU A 44 -15.73 -22.26 -8.29
N LYS A 45 -15.91 -23.32 -9.09
CA LYS A 45 -15.29 -24.62 -8.83
C LYS A 45 -13.76 -24.55 -8.90
N GLU A 46 -13.23 -23.83 -9.88
CA GLU A 46 -11.77 -23.66 -10.07
C GLU A 46 -11.18 -22.74 -9.01
N LEU A 47 -11.86 -21.64 -8.69
CA LEU A 47 -11.49 -20.76 -7.59
C LEU A 47 -11.42 -21.50 -6.25
N LYS A 48 -12.38 -22.39 -5.97
CA LYS A 48 -12.39 -23.24 -4.77
C LYS A 48 -11.14 -24.13 -4.70
N THR A 49 -10.78 -24.77 -5.81
CA THR A 49 -9.61 -25.67 -5.89
C THR A 49 -8.30 -24.91 -5.72
N LEU A 50 -8.14 -23.76 -6.36
CA LEU A 50 -6.89 -22.97 -6.33
C LEU A 50 -6.67 -22.26 -5.00
N THR A 51 -7.72 -21.70 -4.42
CA THR A 51 -7.61 -20.93 -3.17
C THR A 51 -7.66 -21.80 -1.92
N GLY A 52 -8.15 -23.04 -2.03
CA GLY A 52 -8.45 -23.89 -0.87
C GLY A 52 -9.61 -23.37 -0.01
N LEU A 53 -10.33 -22.35 -0.48
CA LEU A 53 -11.46 -21.78 0.25
C LEU A 53 -12.70 -22.69 0.18
N GLY A 54 -13.51 -22.69 1.23
CA GLY A 54 -14.81 -23.37 1.24
C GLY A 54 -15.84 -22.67 0.35
N GLU A 55 -16.90 -23.39 -0.07
CA GLU A 55 -17.93 -22.88 -1.01
C GLU A 55 -18.55 -21.54 -0.61
N THR A 56 -18.82 -21.35 0.69
CA THR A 56 -19.39 -20.09 1.20
C THR A 56 -18.46 -18.91 0.95
N ARG A 57 -17.14 -19.12 1.03
CA ARG A 57 -16.14 -18.06 0.84
C ARG A 57 -15.90 -17.77 -0.62
N THR A 58 -15.89 -18.80 -1.48
CA THR A 58 -15.73 -18.62 -2.93
C THR A 58 -16.91 -17.86 -3.55
N LYS A 59 -18.10 -17.88 -2.93
CA LYS A 59 -19.23 -17.04 -3.37
C LYS A 59 -18.94 -15.53 -3.27
N GLY A 60 -18.01 -15.13 -2.40
CA GLY A 60 -17.59 -13.73 -2.24
C GLY A 60 -17.08 -13.09 -3.54
N PHE A 61 -16.46 -13.87 -4.43
CA PHE A 61 -16.03 -13.40 -5.75
C PHE A 61 -17.20 -13.00 -6.68
N LYS A 62 -18.43 -13.38 -6.36
CA LYS A 62 -19.64 -13.06 -7.15
C LYS A 62 -20.62 -12.20 -6.36
N GLU A 63 -20.26 -11.75 -5.17
CA GLU A 63 -21.11 -10.87 -4.37
C GLU A 63 -21.10 -9.47 -4.96
N SER A 64 -22.29 -8.93 -5.25
CA SER A 64 -22.42 -7.56 -5.77
C SER A 64 -21.85 -6.52 -4.82
N ALA A 65 -21.92 -6.78 -3.50
CA ALA A 65 -21.36 -5.89 -2.47
C ALA A 65 -19.85 -5.65 -2.63
N VAL A 66 -19.08 -6.65 -3.10
CA VAL A 66 -17.65 -6.49 -3.36
C VAL A 66 -17.41 -5.50 -4.50
N LEU A 67 -18.19 -5.61 -5.58
CA LEU A 67 -18.08 -4.73 -6.74
C LEU A 67 -18.53 -3.31 -6.38
N THR A 68 -19.64 -3.15 -5.65
CA THR A 68 -20.11 -1.85 -5.17
C THR A 68 -19.06 -1.15 -4.30
N ARG A 69 -18.39 -1.87 -3.39
CA ARG A 69 -17.32 -1.28 -2.58
C ARG A 69 -16.11 -0.86 -3.40
N ALA A 70 -15.77 -1.60 -4.46
CA ALA A 70 -14.71 -1.19 -5.36
C ALA A 70 -15.07 0.07 -6.17
N GLU A 71 -16.34 0.24 -6.56
CA GLU A 71 -16.81 1.48 -7.21
C GLU A 71 -16.74 2.69 -6.25
N GLU A 72 -17.15 2.50 -5.00
CA GLU A 72 -17.04 3.51 -3.94
C GLU A 72 -15.58 3.92 -3.70
N GLU A 73 -14.68 2.93 -3.62
CA GLU A 73 -13.25 3.17 -3.41
C GLU A 73 -12.61 3.91 -4.60
N LEU A 74 -12.92 3.53 -5.84
CA LEU A 74 -12.47 4.27 -7.03
C LEU A 74 -12.92 5.72 -7.01
N THR A 75 -14.18 5.95 -6.66
CA THR A 75 -14.73 7.31 -6.54
C THR A 75 -13.98 8.11 -5.47
N TYR A 76 -13.63 7.47 -4.35
CA TYR A 76 -12.85 8.08 -3.29
C TYR A 76 -11.41 8.39 -3.72
N ILE A 77 -10.76 7.48 -4.44
CA ILE A 77 -9.41 7.65 -5.00
C ILE A 77 -9.37 8.85 -5.94
N GLU A 78 -10.30 8.92 -6.89
CA GLU A 78 -10.40 10.03 -7.85
C GLU A 78 -10.66 11.36 -7.13
N LYS A 79 -11.62 11.39 -6.20
CA LYS A 79 -11.99 12.60 -5.47
C LYS A 79 -10.84 13.18 -4.64
N ASN A 80 -9.97 12.33 -4.08
CA ASN A 80 -8.89 12.75 -3.19
C ASN A 80 -7.52 12.80 -3.89
N ASN A 81 -7.45 12.60 -5.21
CA ASN A 81 -6.20 12.53 -5.98
C ASN A 81 -5.20 11.54 -5.40
N ILE A 82 -5.69 10.35 -5.02
CA ILE A 82 -4.85 9.28 -4.49
C ILE A 82 -4.23 8.53 -5.67
N THR A 83 -2.93 8.28 -5.60
CA THR A 83 -2.25 7.43 -6.58
C THR A 83 -2.27 5.98 -6.08
N VAL A 84 -2.59 5.06 -6.98
CA VAL A 84 -2.63 3.62 -6.69
C VAL A 84 -1.56 2.91 -7.51
N VAL A 85 -0.73 2.13 -6.83
CA VAL A 85 0.36 1.37 -7.46
C VAL A 85 0.15 -0.11 -7.16
N CYS A 86 0.08 -0.93 -8.21
CA CYS A 86 -0.07 -2.37 -8.08
C CYS A 86 1.29 -3.06 -8.08
N ARG A 87 1.37 -4.21 -7.40
CA ARG A 87 2.56 -5.07 -7.32
C ARG A 87 3.20 -5.40 -8.67
N TYR A 88 2.40 -5.42 -9.73
CA TYR A 88 2.83 -5.75 -11.09
C TYR A 88 3.25 -4.54 -11.93
N ASP A 89 3.07 -3.33 -11.41
CA ASP A 89 3.43 -2.10 -12.08
C ASP A 89 4.93 -1.78 -11.85
N ASP A 90 5.55 -1.07 -12.78
CA ASP A 90 7.01 -0.80 -12.79
C ASP A 90 7.45 0.16 -11.67
N ASP A 91 6.55 1.01 -11.21
CA ASP A 91 6.73 1.98 -10.14
C ASP A 91 6.56 1.38 -8.73
N TYR A 92 6.16 0.11 -8.62
CA TYR A 92 6.08 -0.57 -7.33
C TYR A 92 7.49 -0.79 -6.73
N PRO A 93 7.75 -0.37 -5.48
CA PRO A 93 9.08 -0.46 -4.87
C PRO A 93 9.63 -1.89 -4.83
N PRO A 94 10.75 -2.18 -5.52
CA PRO A 94 11.32 -3.52 -5.57
C PRO A 94 11.68 -4.09 -4.18
N ARG A 95 12.10 -3.21 -3.26
CA ARG A 95 12.41 -3.56 -1.88
C ARG A 95 11.19 -4.10 -1.15
N LEU A 96 10.03 -3.46 -1.32
CA LEU A 96 8.77 -3.93 -0.76
C LEU A 96 8.28 -5.18 -1.50
N LYS A 97 8.36 -5.21 -2.84
CA LYS A 97 7.91 -6.36 -3.66
C LYS A 97 8.57 -7.68 -3.24
N SER A 98 9.80 -7.62 -2.73
CA SER A 98 10.56 -8.76 -2.24
C SER A 98 10.02 -9.35 -0.93
N CYS A 99 9.18 -8.62 -0.19
CA CYS A 99 8.47 -9.13 0.98
C CYS A 99 7.42 -10.17 0.57
N VAL A 100 7.32 -11.25 1.34
CA VAL A 100 6.38 -12.36 1.07
C VAL A 100 4.92 -11.90 1.15
N ASP A 101 4.65 -10.94 2.03
CA ASP A 101 3.35 -10.37 2.33
C ASP A 101 3.17 -8.96 1.73
N ALA A 102 4.00 -8.57 0.75
CA ALA A 102 3.87 -7.25 0.17
C ALA A 102 2.51 -7.05 -0.49
N PRO A 103 1.87 -5.90 -0.23
CA PRO A 103 0.48 -5.68 -0.62
C PRO A 103 0.32 -5.65 -2.14
N LEU A 104 -0.81 -6.16 -2.62
CA LEU A 104 -1.19 -6.15 -4.03
C LEU A 104 -1.31 -4.71 -4.53
N LEU A 105 -1.94 -3.83 -3.74
CA LEU A 105 -2.15 -2.43 -4.05
C LEU A 105 -1.56 -1.58 -2.93
N MET A 106 -0.89 -0.49 -3.31
CA MET A 106 -0.50 0.59 -2.42
C MET A 106 -1.24 1.85 -2.84
N TYR A 107 -1.69 2.60 -1.84
CA TYR A 107 -2.35 3.89 -2.02
C TYR A 107 -1.46 4.95 -1.39
N TYR A 108 -1.19 6.04 -2.11
CA TYR A 108 -0.39 7.13 -1.56
C TYR A 108 -0.82 8.49 -2.10
N THR A 109 -0.47 9.53 -1.34
CA THR A 109 -0.62 10.92 -1.73
C THR A 109 0.71 11.65 -1.53
N GLY A 110 0.90 12.73 -2.28
CA GLY A 110 2.14 13.51 -2.27
C GLY A 110 3.05 13.18 -3.46
N ASN A 111 4.31 13.57 -3.34
CA ASN A 111 5.27 13.64 -4.44
C ASN A 111 6.54 12.80 -4.18
N ALA A 112 6.49 11.88 -3.22
CA ALA A 112 7.68 11.15 -2.83
C ALA A 112 8.06 10.10 -3.88
N GLU A 113 9.36 10.04 -4.19
CA GLU A 113 9.94 8.93 -4.95
C GLU A 113 9.85 7.66 -4.11
N LEU A 114 9.15 6.64 -4.63
CA LEU A 114 8.91 5.40 -3.88
C LEU A 114 10.11 4.43 -3.92
N ASN A 115 11.06 4.65 -4.83
CA ASN A 115 12.26 3.83 -4.98
C ASN A 115 13.55 4.67 -5.00
N PRO A 116 13.81 5.49 -3.96
CA PRO A 116 15.00 6.31 -3.91
C PRO A 116 16.23 5.41 -3.65
N GLU A 117 17.41 5.90 -4.03
CA GLU A 117 18.66 5.17 -3.85
C GLU A 117 18.92 4.82 -2.36
N LYS A 118 18.66 5.78 -1.46
CA LYS A 118 18.95 5.66 -0.03
C LYS A 118 17.73 6.04 0.82
N VAL A 119 17.40 5.16 1.76
CA VAL A 119 16.28 5.31 2.70
C VAL A 119 16.78 4.99 4.10
N VAL A 120 16.39 5.80 5.08
CA VAL A 120 16.56 5.51 6.50
C VAL A 120 15.19 5.48 7.16
N ALA A 121 14.84 4.32 7.72
CA ALA A 121 13.66 4.19 8.55
C ALA A 121 13.99 4.65 9.98
N VAL A 122 13.26 5.65 10.48
CA VAL A 122 13.39 6.13 11.86
C VAL A 122 12.16 5.68 12.64
N ILE A 123 12.37 4.82 13.62
CA ILE A 123 11.32 4.29 14.50
C ILE A 123 11.65 4.61 15.96
N GLY A 124 10.63 4.77 16.79
CA GLY A 124 10.88 4.91 18.23
C GLY A 124 9.64 4.91 19.09
N THR A 125 9.84 5.24 20.37
CA THR A 125 8.79 5.24 21.39
C THR A 125 7.82 6.41 21.20
N ARG A 126 6.54 6.16 21.53
CA ARG A 126 5.51 7.21 21.63
C ARG A 126 5.71 8.14 22.81
N LYS A 127 6.40 7.67 23.86
CA LYS A 127 6.80 8.45 25.04
C LYS A 127 8.31 8.58 25.04
N TYR A 128 8.81 9.77 24.73
CA TYR A 128 10.24 10.03 24.59
C TYR A 128 10.73 10.97 25.70
N THR A 129 12.05 11.01 25.86
CA THR A 129 12.74 11.96 26.74
C THR A 129 13.33 13.10 25.91
N ASP A 130 13.69 14.21 26.54
CA ASP A 130 14.40 15.32 25.87
C ASP A 130 15.70 14.87 25.22
N TYR A 131 16.36 13.85 25.79
CA TYR A 131 17.52 13.23 25.16
C TYR A 131 17.14 12.51 23.86
N GLY A 132 16.10 11.69 23.87
CA GLY A 132 15.64 10.96 22.68
C GLY A 132 15.20 11.90 21.56
N GLN A 133 14.52 13.00 21.90
CA GLN A 133 14.19 14.05 20.94
C GLN A 133 15.45 14.66 20.31
N ARG A 134 16.39 15.15 21.12
CA ARG A 134 17.63 15.78 20.63
C ARG A 134 18.48 14.81 19.82
N ALA A 135 18.55 13.55 20.22
CA ALA A 135 19.27 12.52 19.47
C ALA A 135 18.67 12.31 18.07
N CYS A 136 17.34 12.28 17.95
CA CYS A 136 16.66 12.18 16.66
C CYS A 136 16.86 13.44 15.79
N GLU A 137 16.74 14.63 16.40
CA GLU A 137 16.96 15.90 15.70
C GLU A 137 18.40 16.02 15.18
N ASN A 138 19.39 15.74 16.03
CA ASN A 138 20.81 15.77 15.66
C ASN A 138 21.14 14.76 14.57
N LEU A 139 20.60 13.52 14.67
CA LEU A 139 20.80 12.51 13.63
C LEU A 139 20.33 13.01 12.26
N LEU A 140 19.16 13.66 12.20
CA LEU A 140 18.61 14.15 10.93
C LEU A 140 19.27 15.45 10.45
N GLU A 141 19.82 16.24 11.36
CA GLU A 141 20.68 17.38 11.01
C GLU A 141 22.00 16.91 10.38
N ASP A 142 22.62 15.85 10.93
CA ASP A 142 23.84 15.25 10.37
C ASP A 142 23.62 14.65 8.97
N LEU A 143 22.38 14.30 8.63
CA LEU A 143 21.99 13.79 7.32
C LEU A 143 21.59 14.89 6.33
N LYS A 144 21.64 16.17 6.72
CA LYS A 144 21.27 17.28 5.84
C LYS A 144 22.06 17.25 4.52
N ASP A 145 21.41 17.68 3.43
CA ASP A 145 21.97 17.74 2.08
C ASP A 145 22.39 16.38 1.47
N SER A 146 22.14 15.26 2.18
CA SER A 146 22.45 13.91 1.68
C SER A 146 21.48 13.38 0.63
N GLY A 147 20.29 13.99 0.52
CA GLY A 147 19.18 13.50 -0.31
C GLY A 147 18.54 12.20 0.19
N ILE A 148 18.93 11.70 1.36
CA ILE A 148 18.37 10.46 1.93
C ILE A 148 16.90 10.66 2.28
N LEU A 149 16.07 9.68 1.90
CA LEU A 149 14.65 9.66 2.26
C LEU A 149 14.45 9.12 3.68
N ILE A 150 13.74 9.89 4.50
CA ILE A 150 13.38 9.51 5.86
C ILE A 150 11.99 8.86 5.87
N MET A 151 11.91 7.61 6.30
CA MET A 151 10.66 6.86 6.40
C MET A 151 10.27 6.64 7.87
N SER A 152 8.99 6.84 8.21
CA SER A 152 8.47 6.57 9.56
C SER A 152 6.94 6.36 9.55
N GLY A 153 6.33 6.04 10.70
CA GLY A 153 4.93 5.60 10.79
C GLY A 153 3.90 6.70 11.11
N LEU A 154 4.29 7.98 11.06
CA LEU A 154 3.45 9.13 11.48
C LEU A 154 2.85 9.03 12.89
N ALA A 155 3.36 8.14 13.74
CA ALA A 155 2.88 8.01 15.10
C ALA A 155 3.31 9.23 15.96
N HIS A 156 2.58 9.46 17.05
CA HIS A 156 3.07 10.39 18.07
C HIS A 156 4.40 9.90 18.64
N GLY A 157 5.30 10.81 18.97
CA GLY A 157 6.61 10.50 19.55
C GLY A 157 7.75 10.69 18.56
N ILE A 158 8.69 9.74 18.56
CA ILE A 158 9.90 9.80 17.72
C ILE A 158 9.56 9.89 16.22
N ASP A 159 8.54 9.19 15.74
CA ASP A 159 8.11 9.26 14.33
C ASP A 159 7.72 10.71 13.94
N THR A 160 6.94 11.40 14.77
CA THR A 160 6.58 12.81 14.55
C THR A 160 7.82 13.71 14.56
N ILE A 161 8.76 13.47 15.48
CA ILE A 161 10.02 14.23 15.57
C ILE A 161 10.85 14.02 14.32
N ALA A 162 10.95 12.77 13.84
CA ALA A 162 11.71 12.41 12.65
C ALA A 162 11.17 13.14 11.41
N HIS A 163 9.87 13.13 11.18
CA HIS A 163 9.26 13.87 10.07
C HIS A 163 9.49 15.38 10.17
N LYS A 164 9.30 15.97 11.36
CA LYS A 164 9.51 17.41 11.57
C LYS A 164 10.97 17.82 11.33
N ALA A 165 11.92 17.04 11.85
CA ALA A 165 13.34 17.31 11.68
C ALA A 165 13.81 17.05 10.23
N ALA A 166 13.25 16.05 9.54
CA ALA A 166 13.49 15.84 8.11
C ALA A 166 13.06 17.08 7.30
N LEU A 167 11.82 17.55 7.51
CA LEU A 167 11.31 18.75 6.85
C LEU A 167 12.14 20.00 7.18
N LYS A 168 12.52 20.20 8.45
CA LYS A 168 13.39 21.32 8.87
C LYS A 168 14.74 21.31 8.14
N ASN A 169 15.27 20.13 7.84
CA ASN A 169 16.55 19.95 7.16
C ASN A 169 16.42 19.73 5.64
N ASN A 170 15.23 19.97 5.06
CA ASN A 170 14.95 19.76 3.63
C ASN A 170 15.24 18.33 3.14
N LEU A 171 15.08 17.33 4.01
CA LEU A 171 15.15 15.93 3.63
C LEU A 171 13.79 15.43 3.16
N PRO A 172 13.73 14.62 2.08
CA PRO A 172 12.49 13.99 1.66
C PRO A 172 12.00 13.02 2.74
N THR A 173 10.69 12.92 2.93
CA THR A 173 10.12 12.02 3.95
C THR A 173 8.83 11.35 3.51
N ILE A 174 8.66 10.08 3.89
CA ILE A 174 7.46 9.26 3.66
C ILE A 174 6.91 8.79 5.00
N GLY A 175 5.62 9.04 5.23
CA GLY A 175 4.86 8.47 6.33
C GLY A 175 4.06 7.24 5.90
N VAL A 176 4.21 6.13 6.61
CA VAL A 176 3.44 4.90 6.38
C VAL A 176 2.29 4.82 7.38
N LEU A 177 1.06 4.89 6.90
CA LEU A 177 -0.15 4.88 7.74
C LEU A 177 -0.61 3.46 8.05
N ALA A 178 -1.15 3.28 9.25
CA ALA A 178 -1.78 2.02 9.69
C ALA A 178 -3.30 1.99 9.46
N HIS A 179 -3.86 3.04 8.88
CA HIS A 179 -5.28 3.20 8.52
C HIS A 179 -5.40 3.75 7.10
N GLY A 180 -6.63 3.95 6.62
CA GLY A 180 -6.91 4.55 5.31
C GLY A 180 -6.40 5.99 5.20
N LEU A 181 -6.46 6.56 3.99
CA LEU A 181 -6.09 7.96 3.74
C LEU A 181 -7.23 8.95 4.07
N ASP A 182 -8.20 8.50 4.89
CA ASP A 182 -9.43 9.20 5.28
C ASP A 182 -9.28 10.22 6.40
#